data_AF-A0AAU7D6R6-F1
#
_entry.id   AF-A0AAU7D6R6-F1
#
_cell.length_a   1.000
_cell.length_b   1.000
_cell.length_c   1.000
_cell.angle_alpha   90.00
_cell.angle_beta   90.00
_cell.angle_gamma   90.00
#
_symmetry.space_group_name_H-M   'P 1'
#
loop_
_entity.id
_entity.type
_entity.pdbx_description
1 polymer ?
#
loop_
_entity_poly.entity_id
_entity_poly.type
_entity_poly.pdbx_seq_one_letter_code
_entity_poly.pdbx_strand_id
1 'polypeptide(L)' 'MIVEQDELEVLSSAVTGGNTLKLARQLDRKLYENTHKVLVLAGDKWNRSAQAHLFQDKAADAIEQIIPTRQIIDVEKP' A
#
# COMPACT_ATOMS: atom_id res chain seq x y z
N MET A 1 -2.03 13.30 0.83
CA MET A 1 -0.75 13.00 1.51
C MET A 1 0.34 12.89 0.44
N ILE A 2 1.49 13.51 0.66
CA ILE A 2 2.69 13.27 -0.17
C ILE A 2 3.30 11.94 0.29
N VAL A 3 3.70 11.11 -0.67
CA VAL A 3 4.38 9.84 -0.42
C VAL A 3 5.88 10.07 -0.60
N GLU A 4 6.65 9.87 0.47
CA GLU A 4 8.10 10.08 0.43
C GLU A 4 8.79 8.92 -0.28
N GLN A 5 10.09 9.11 -0.57
CA GLN A 5 10.89 8.17 -1.35
C GLN A 5 10.97 6.78 -0.69
N ASP A 6 11.07 6.72 0.64
CA ASP A 6 11.19 5.45 1.36
C ASP A 6 9.91 4.60 1.23
N GLU A 7 8.73 5.22 1.31
CA GLU A 7 7.45 4.54 1.11
C GLU A 7 7.31 4.08 -0.35
N LEU A 8 7.74 4.88 -1.33
CA LEU A 8 7.73 4.48 -2.74
C LEU A 8 8.60 3.26 -3.00
N GLU A 9 9.78 3.18 -2.39
CA GLU A 9 10.67 2.02 -2.51
C GLU A 9 10.04 0.77 -1.88
N VAL A 10 9.41 0.92 -0.72
CA VAL A 10 8.68 -0.16 -0.07
C VAL A 10 7.56 -0.67 -0.97
N LEU A 11 6.72 0.22 -1.49
CA LEU A 11 5.61 -0.13 -2.38
C LEU A 11 6.09 -0.76 -3.69
N SER A 12 7.19 -0.27 -4.26
CA SER A 12 7.79 -0.82 -5.49
C SER A 12 8.38 -2.22 -5.28
N SER A 13 8.82 -2.53 -4.05
CA SER A 13 9.32 -3.85 -3.68
C SER A 13 8.22 -4.82 -3.24
N ALA A 14 6.99 -4.35 -3.03
CA ALA A 14 5.92 -5.15 -2.46
C ALA A 14 5.51 -6.29 -3.41
N VAL A 15 5.12 -7.41 -2.82
CA VAL A 15 4.64 -8.58 -3.58
C VAL A 15 3.13 -8.48 -3.70
N THR A 16 2.63 -8.35 -4.91
CA THR A 16 1.19 -8.33 -5.20
C THR A 16 0.72 -9.67 -5.77
N GLY A 17 -0.51 -10.06 -5.44
CA GLY A 17 -1.13 -11.29 -5.92
C GLY A 17 -2.65 -11.18 -5.89
N GLY A 18 -3.27 -11.02 -7.06
CA GLY A 18 -4.70 -10.72 -7.14
C GLY A 18 -5.03 -9.42 -6.38
N ASN A 19 -5.91 -9.52 -5.39
CA ASN A 19 -6.27 -8.40 -4.51
C ASN A 19 -5.42 -8.29 -3.24
N THR A 20 -4.32 -9.04 -3.14
CA THR A 20 -3.44 -9.05 -1.97
C THR A 20 -2.14 -8.29 -2.22
N LEU A 21 -1.64 -7.60 -1.21
CA LEU A 21 -0.30 -7.01 -1.16
C LEU A 21 0.42 -7.42 0.12
N LYS A 22 1.68 -7.83 -0.01
CA LYS A 22 2.58 -8.13 1.10
C LYS A 22 3.84 -7.28 1.00
N LEU A 23 4.25 -6.73 2.14
CA LEU A 23 5.54 -6.04 2.25
C LEU A 23 6.67 -7.07 2.14
N ALA A 24 7.61 -6.83 1.23
CA ALA A 24 8.67 -7.81 0.92
C ALA A 24 9.76 -7.93 1.99
N ARG A 25 9.81 -6.98 2.94
CA ARG A 25 10.78 -6.97 4.04
C ARG A 25 10.15 -6.43 5.31
N GLN A 26 10.79 -6.73 6.44
CA GLN A 26 10.49 -6.05 7.70
C GLN A 26 10.94 -4.59 7.61
N LEU A 27 10.08 -3.69 8.08
CA LEU A 27 10.33 -2.26 8.11
C LEU A 27 10.56 -1.82 9.56
N ASP A 28 11.27 -0.72 9.75
CA ASP A 28 11.23 -0.04 11.03
C ASP A 28 9.81 0.51 11.29
N ARG A 29 9.54 0.82 12.56
CA ARG A 29 8.20 1.23 12.98
C ARG A 29 7.69 2.45 12.24
N LYS A 30 8.53 3.46 12.00
CA LYS A 30 8.12 4.71 11.38
C LYS A 30 7.79 4.50 9.90
N LEU A 31 8.66 3.79 9.19
CA LEU A 31 8.43 3.47 7.78
C LEU A 31 7.20 2.57 7.59
N TYR A 32 6.99 1.60 8.49
CA TYR A 32 5.77 0.80 8.49
C TYR A 32 4.52 1.66 8.71
N GLU A 33 4.49 2.50 9.75
CA GLU A 33 3.33 3.35 10.05
C GLU A 33 2.99 4.29 8.89
N ASN A 34 4.00 4.86 8.23
CA ASN A 34 3.78 5.70 7.06
C ASN A 34 3.29 4.91 5.84
N THR A 35 3.94 3.80 5.50
CA THR A 35 3.51 2.92 4.41
C THR A 35 2.09 2.42 4.63
N HIS A 36 1.76 2.04 5.86
CA HIS A 36 0.43 1.59 6.24
C HIS A 36 -0.62 2.68 6.00
N LYS A 37 -0.34 3.95 6.34
CA LYS A 37 -1.26 5.05 6.05
C LYS A 37 -1.51 5.21 4.55
N VAL A 38 -0.47 5.07 3.73
CA VAL A 38 -0.60 5.12 2.26
C VAL A 38 -1.52 4.00 1.78
N LEU A 39 -1.29 2.77 2.24
CA LEU A 39 -2.13 1.62 1.86
C LEU A 39 -3.59 1.81 2.29
N VAL A 40 -3.83 2.34 3.49
CA VAL A 40 -5.20 2.57 4.00
C VAL A 40 -5.93 3.60 3.15
N LEU A 41 -5.24 4.70 2.80
CA LEU A 41 -5.77 5.72 1.89
C LEU A 41 -6.01 5.16 0.48
N ALA A 42 -5.22 4.17 0.05
CA ALA A 42 -5.42 3.43 -1.20
C ALA A 42 -6.61 2.44 -1.14
N GLY A 43 -7.32 2.42 -0.01
CA GLY A 43 -8.51 1.61 0.18
C GLY A 43 -8.25 0.23 0.78
N ASP A 44 -7.00 -0.09 1.17
CA ASP A 44 -6.67 -1.40 1.72
C ASP A 44 -7.39 -1.68 3.04
N LYS A 45 -7.47 -2.97 3.38
CA LYS A 45 -7.74 -3.45 4.73
C LYS A 45 -6.74 -4.54 5.11
N TRP A 46 -6.07 -4.39 6.25
CA TRP A 46 -5.23 -5.46 6.79
C TRP A 46 -6.06 -6.70 7.14
N ASN A 47 -5.70 -7.86 6.57
CA ASN A 47 -6.32 -9.14 6.88
C ASN A 47 -5.34 -10.04 7.62
N ARG A 48 -5.65 -10.32 8.90
CA ARG A 48 -4.82 -11.18 9.77
C ARG A 48 -4.69 -12.63 9.29
N SER A 49 -5.70 -13.17 8.60
CA SER A 49 -5.72 -14.56 8.12
C SER A 49 -4.85 -14.72 6.88
N ALA A 50 -4.95 -13.77 5.95
CA ALA A 50 -4.11 -13.73 4.75
C ALA A 50 -2.68 -13.22 5.03
N GLN A 51 -2.49 -12.56 6.19
CA GLN A 51 -1.28 -11.81 6.55
C GLN A 51 -0.88 -10.86 5.42
N ALA A 52 -1.85 -10.12 4.90
CA ALA A 52 -1.71 -9.25 3.74
C ALA A 52 -2.68 -8.06 3.81
N HIS A 53 -2.33 -7.00 3.10
CA HIS A 53 -3.25 -5.91 2.78
C HIS A 53 -4.18 -6.37 1.65
N LEU A 54 -5.49 -6.27 1.88
CA LEU A 54 -6.50 -6.64 0.90
C LEU A 54 -7.10 -5.40 0.27
N PHE A 55 -7.17 -5.42 -1.05
CA PHE A 55 -7.82 -4.42 -1.87
C PHE A 55 -9.18 -4.95 -2.36
N GLN A 56 -10.05 -4.03 -2.77
CA GLN A 56 -11.33 -4.38 -3.38
C GLN A 56 -11.12 -5.07 -4.73
N ASP A 57 -10.26 -4.46 -5.55
CA ASP A 57 -9.83 -4.99 -6.85
C ASP A 57 -8.37 -5.46 -6.77
N LYS A 58 -7.63 -5.39 -7.88
CA LYS A 58 -6.23 -5.79 -7.93
C LYS A 58 -5.38 -4.82 -7.11
N ALA A 59 -4.53 -5.39 -6.27
CA ALA A 59 -3.62 -4.60 -5.45
C ALA A 59 -2.58 -3.85 -6.29
N ALA A 60 -2.11 -4.45 -7.39
CA ALA A 60 -1.16 -3.82 -8.31
C ALA A 60 -1.73 -2.51 -8.89
N ASP A 61 -2.95 -2.55 -9.42
CA ASP A 61 -3.63 -1.40 -10.03
C ASP A 61 -3.78 -0.23 -9.05
N ALA A 62 -4.00 -0.51 -7.76
CA ALA A 62 -4.09 0.52 -6.73
C ALA A 62 -2.74 1.20 -6.46
N ILE A 63 -1.64 0.44 -6.45
CA ILE A 63 -0.30 0.97 -6.16
C ILE A 63 0.35 1.64 -7.37
N GLU A 64 0.12 1.13 -8.59
CA GLU A 64 0.66 1.70 -9.83
C GLU A 64 0.24 3.17 -10.05
N GLN A 65 -0.91 3.58 -9.53
CA GLN A 65 -1.39 4.97 -9.62
C GLN A 65 -0.66 5.93 -8.66
N ILE A 66 -0.13 5.41 -7.55
CA ILE A 66 0.52 6.20 -6.49
C ILE A 66 1.97 6.51 -6.86
N ILE A 67 2.67 5.54 -7.45
CA ILE A 67 4.10 5.67 -7.79
C ILE A 67 4.41 6.90 -8.66
N PRO A 68 3.70 7.17 -9.78
CA PRO A 68 4.01 8.30 -10.64
C PRO A 68 3.57 9.64 -10.05
N THR A 69 2.47 9.66 -9.31
CA THR A 69 1.90 10.90 -8.75
C THR A 69 2.58 11.32 -7.46
N ARG A 70 3.17 10.36 -6.73
CA ARG A 70 3.71 10.50 -5.37
C ARG A 70 2.71 11.12 -4.40
N GLN A 71 1.43 10.98 -4.72
CA GLN A 71 0.35 11.62 -3.99
C GLN A 71 -0.77 10.60 -3.85
N ILE A 72 -1.35 10.60 -2.65
CA ILE A 72 -2.55 9.84 -2.40
C ILE A 72 -3.57 10.68 -1.64
N ILE A 73 -4.80 10.65 -2.11
CA ILE A 73 -5.98 11.14 -1.42
C ILE A 73 -6.78 9.94 -0.95
N ASP A 74 -7.53 10.10 0.13
CA ASP A 74 -8.40 9.04 0.63
C ASP A 74 -9.35 8.62 -0.50
N VAL A 75 -9.25 7.35 -0.91
CA VAL A 75 -10.16 6.80 -1.90
C VAL A 75 -11.49 6.58 -1.19
N GLU A 76 -12.44 7.51 -1.36
CA GLU A 76 -13.81 7.34 -0.88
C GLU A 76 -14.34 6.01 -1.42
N LYS A 77 -14.60 5.08 -0.50
CA LYS A 77 -15.15 3.77 -0.83
C LYS A 77 -16.62 4.00 -1.27
N PRO A 78 -17.00 3.57 -2.48
CA PRO A 78 -18.38 3.71 -2.97
C PRO A 78 -19.38 2.88 -2.16
#